data_AF-A0A2G3E985-F1
#
_entry.id   AF-A0A2G3E985-F1
#
_cell.length_a   1.000
_cell.length_b   1.000
_cell.length_c   1.000
_cell.angle_alpha   90.00
_cell.angle_beta   90.00
_cell.angle_gamma   90.00
#
_symmetry.space_group_name_H-M   'P 1'
#
loop_
_entity.id
_entity.type
_entity.pdbx_description
1 polymer ?
#
loop_
_entity_poly.entity_id
_entity_poly.type
_entity_poly.pdbx_seq_one_letter_code
_entity_poly.pdbx_strand_id
1 'polypeptide(L)'
;MSFKSRFRRFKLHLYLNIILGIGCFIFLLNAFIYRRSFLWLFGVLFVVSLIALIISETNRRKNALGLLENVDEQLIPFIRLFDRYNRRLINWSLVAFGWVFSFGFSLISIGINSKPFEFLEKININLIVFEVIAFFIIKNYTLVGWFSKNHNFENAGALRKLHKRAIILSLIYWLVASGIYYYFEEVFVIDSAPFFSGLYIFIALVFNLFKLNQYTHSKKKYNRLVVAMILIVAIVVGGYSFLSRDIWLTQPYINHVPNIYDGHSEITYDERTGIYTITKESGDFKILQLTDIHLGGSFLSYDKDLKALDTIFQLLEETRPDLVIVTGDLVFPIGYASFSFNNTAPVQQFAAFMRNTGIPWAFTYGNHDTESYAASSKKDLNELYKSLSWYTSKNLLYPYVQPDITGRNNQLIELKNQDGSLAQALFLIDSNAYTGEGISSEYDYIHDDQVEWYKNQVLALEDEEGDIVPSMIFIHIPLQEYATAADLYNAGSDDVTYYFGSNKESKVGKVSCSKYPSKLFDTAKELKSTNAIFCGHDHYNNMSLEYQGIRLTYGMSIDYLAMSGIARDTEQRGATLVTIHDDGEWDIEQVPFGNNSFTFFDDFKRMGQKE
;
A
#
# COMPACT_ATOMS: atom_id res chain seq x y z
N MET A 1 45.12 -40.98 -12.88
CA MET A 1 44.14 -39.88 -12.67
C MET A 1 43.22 -40.22 -11.50
N SER A 2 43.11 -39.38 -10.46
CA SER A 2 42.22 -39.64 -9.29
C SER A 2 40.74 -39.62 -9.70
N PHE A 3 39.86 -40.34 -8.98
CA PHE A 3 38.39 -40.30 -9.23
C PHE A 3 37.85 -38.88 -9.31
N LYS A 4 38.27 -38.00 -8.39
CA LYS A 4 37.89 -36.59 -8.39
C LYS A 4 38.17 -35.89 -9.72
N SER A 5 39.31 -36.19 -10.33
CA SER A 5 39.75 -35.61 -11.60
C SER A 5 39.01 -36.20 -12.81
N ARG A 6 38.74 -37.52 -12.83
CA ARG A 6 37.93 -38.18 -13.87
C ARG A 6 36.47 -37.76 -13.80
N PHE A 7 35.89 -37.73 -12.59
CA PHE A 7 34.52 -37.28 -12.35
C PHE A 7 34.34 -35.80 -12.69
N ARG A 8 35.35 -34.95 -12.45
CA ARG A 8 35.31 -33.54 -12.88
C ARG A 8 35.24 -33.42 -14.41
N ARG A 9 36.03 -34.20 -15.16
CA ARG A 9 35.94 -34.22 -16.63
C ARG A 9 34.58 -34.73 -17.10
N PHE A 10 34.12 -35.87 -16.60
CA PHE A 10 32.80 -36.42 -16.92
C PHE A 10 31.67 -35.40 -16.67
N LYS A 11 31.69 -34.75 -15.50
CA LYS A 11 30.74 -33.72 -15.11
C LYS A 11 30.73 -32.54 -16.09
N LEU A 12 31.91 -32.04 -16.48
CA LEU A 12 32.02 -30.92 -17.41
C LEU A 12 31.38 -31.26 -18.77
N HIS A 13 31.68 -32.43 -19.33
CA HIS A 13 31.12 -32.87 -20.61
C HIS A 13 29.61 -33.07 -20.53
N LEU A 14 29.12 -33.68 -19.44
CA LEU A 14 27.69 -33.82 -19.20
C LEU A 14 27.00 -32.45 -19.16
N TYR A 15 27.60 -31.47 -18.49
CA TYR A 15 27.01 -30.14 -18.35
C TYR A 15 26.93 -29.43 -19.69
N LEU A 16 28.03 -29.47 -20.47
CA LEU A 16 28.06 -28.91 -21.82
C LEU A 16 26.99 -29.53 -22.72
N ASN A 17 26.86 -30.86 -22.74
CA ASN A 17 25.85 -31.53 -23.55
C ASN A 17 24.42 -31.15 -23.17
N ILE A 18 24.12 -30.98 -21.88
CA ILE A 18 22.79 -30.56 -21.43
C ILE A 18 22.53 -29.10 -21.80
N ILE A 19 23.49 -28.20 -21.57
CA ILE A 19 23.37 -26.78 -21.93
C ILE A 19 23.11 -26.64 -23.44
N LEU A 20 23.92 -27.32 -24.26
CA LEU A 20 23.76 -27.30 -25.71
C LEU A 20 22.43 -27.91 -26.14
N GLY A 21 21.99 -29.01 -25.52
CA GLY A 21 20.70 -29.63 -25.83
C GLY A 21 19.49 -28.74 -25.48
N ILE A 22 19.53 -28.04 -24.34
CA ILE A 22 18.49 -27.08 -23.95
C ILE A 22 18.50 -25.88 -24.90
N GLY A 23 19.68 -25.33 -25.20
CA GLY A 23 19.85 -24.24 -26.15
C GLY A 23 19.31 -24.59 -27.55
N CYS A 24 19.58 -25.80 -28.05
CA CYS A 24 19.00 -26.31 -29.30
C CYS A 24 17.47 -26.31 -29.26
N PHE A 25 16.89 -26.87 -28.20
CA PHE A 25 15.45 -26.99 -28.06
C PHE A 25 14.76 -25.63 -28.08
N ILE A 26 15.31 -24.66 -27.35
CA ILE A 26 14.73 -23.31 -27.23
C ILE A 26 14.92 -22.50 -28.50
N PHE A 27 16.06 -22.66 -29.15
CA PHE A 27 16.28 -22.08 -30.47
C PHE A 27 15.25 -22.59 -31.48
N LEU A 28 14.96 -23.89 -31.50
CA LEU A 28 13.91 -24.49 -32.34
C LEU A 28 12.51 -24.01 -31.93
N LEU A 29 12.23 -23.90 -30.63
CA LEU A 29 10.96 -23.40 -30.10
C LEU A 29 10.73 -21.94 -30.52
N ASN A 30 11.75 -21.08 -30.43
CA ASN A 30 11.69 -19.69 -30.90
C ASN A 30 11.53 -19.60 -32.42
N ALA A 31 12.23 -20.43 -33.18
CA ALA A 31 12.06 -20.50 -34.64
C ALA A 31 10.64 -20.91 -35.04
N PHE A 32 10.00 -21.79 -34.25
CA PHE A 32 8.61 -22.20 -34.41
C PHE A 32 7.62 -21.08 -34.05
N ILE A 33 7.76 -20.49 -32.85
CA ILE A 33 6.85 -19.44 -32.34
C ILE A 33 6.86 -18.21 -33.25
N TYR A 34 8.05 -17.75 -33.67
CA TYR A 34 8.18 -16.52 -34.45
C TYR A 34 8.19 -16.74 -35.97
N ARG A 35 7.95 -17.98 -36.44
CA ARG A 35 7.90 -18.36 -37.87
C ARG A 35 9.07 -17.81 -38.72
N ARG A 36 10.27 -17.70 -38.15
CA ARG A 36 11.45 -17.18 -38.86
C ARG A 36 12.17 -18.31 -39.60
N SER A 37 11.94 -18.42 -40.90
CA SER A 37 12.42 -19.48 -41.80
C SER A 37 13.95 -19.64 -41.86
N PHE A 38 14.72 -18.58 -41.65
CA PHE A 38 16.20 -18.62 -41.71
C PHE A 38 16.86 -19.32 -40.50
N LEU A 39 16.19 -19.34 -39.33
CA LEU A 39 16.74 -19.97 -38.12
C LEU A 39 16.72 -21.51 -38.21
N TRP A 40 15.78 -22.10 -38.96
CA TRP A 40 15.63 -23.55 -39.08
C TRP A 40 16.88 -24.26 -39.64
N LEU A 41 17.55 -23.67 -40.62
CA LEU A 41 18.78 -24.24 -41.21
C LEU A 41 19.95 -24.26 -40.22
N PHE A 42 20.15 -23.19 -39.46
CA PHE A 42 21.19 -23.11 -38.43
C PHE A 42 20.90 -24.06 -37.25
N GLY A 43 19.63 -24.18 -36.86
CA GLY A 43 19.20 -25.09 -35.79
C GLY A 43 19.45 -26.56 -36.15
N VAL A 44 19.14 -26.96 -37.39
CA VAL A 44 19.39 -28.31 -37.88
C VAL A 44 20.90 -28.61 -37.96
N LEU A 45 21.70 -27.69 -38.51
CA LEU A 45 23.16 -27.86 -38.58
C LEU A 45 23.82 -27.94 -37.19
N PHE A 46 23.34 -27.14 -36.23
CA PHE A 46 23.81 -27.17 -34.85
C PHE A 46 23.41 -28.47 -34.14
N VAL A 47 22.18 -28.97 -34.34
CA VAL A 47 21.71 -30.26 -33.81
C VAL A 47 22.50 -31.43 -34.39
N VAL A 48 22.79 -31.43 -35.70
CA VAL A 48 23.63 -32.45 -36.35
C VAL A 48 25.05 -32.43 -35.79
N SER A 49 25.64 -31.25 -35.63
CA SER A 49 26.98 -31.07 -35.03
C SER A 49 27.02 -31.54 -33.58
N LEU A 50 25.94 -31.28 -32.81
CA LEU A 50 25.81 -31.72 -31.43
C LEU A 50 25.63 -33.24 -31.31
N ILE A 51 24.83 -33.84 -32.18
CA ILE A 51 24.66 -35.30 -32.27
C ILE A 51 26.01 -35.95 -32.62
N ALA A 52 26.76 -35.40 -33.57
CA ALA A 52 28.10 -35.88 -33.91
C ALA A 52 29.07 -35.79 -32.72
N LEU A 53 29.02 -34.71 -31.94
CA LEU A 53 29.83 -34.53 -30.74
C LEU A 53 29.42 -35.51 -29.62
N ILE A 54 28.12 -35.73 -29.43
CA ILE A 54 27.57 -36.69 -28.46
C ILE A 54 27.94 -38.13 -28.84
N ILE A 55 27.86 -38.52 -30.12
CA ILE A 55 28.24 -39.85 -30.61
C ILE A 55 29.74 -40.07 -30.45
N SER A 56 30.57 -39.09 -30.83
CA SER A 56 32.02 -39.11 -30.64
C SER A 56 32.42 -39.31 -29.16
N GLU A 57 31.71 -38.63 -28.26
CA GLU A 57 31.98 -38.72 -26.83
C GLU A 57 31.38 -39.98 -26.17
N THR A 58 30.29 -40.53 -26.71
CA THR A 58 29.71 -41.82 -26.25
C THR A 58 30.64 -42.99 -26.59
N ASN A 59 31.36 -42.91 -27.71
CA ASN A 59 32.44 -43.84 -28.02
C ASN A 59 33.66 -43.65 -27.11
N ARG A 60 34.00 -42.43 -26.68
CA ARG A 60 35.02 -42.19 -25.64
C ARG A 60 34.60 -42.65 -24.24
N ARG A 61 33.29 -42.60 -23.91
CA ARG A 61 32.72 -43.09 -22.64
C ARG A 61 32.95 -44.59 -22.43
N LYS A 62 32.83 -45.42 -23.47
CA LYS A 62 33.14 -46.86 -23.38
C LYS A 62 34.59 -47.10 -22.93
N ASN A 63 35.52 -46.25 -23.37
CA ASN A 63 36.95 -46.39 -23.06
C ASN A 63 37.37 -45.76 -21.72
N ALA A 64 36.66 -44.75 -21.21
CA ALA A 64 37.00 -44.08 -19.94
C ALA A 64 36.32 -44.69 -18.69
N LEU A 65 35.20 -45.40 -18.86
CA LEU A 65 34.41 -45.99 -17.76
C LEU A 65 34.77 -47.43 -17.41
N GLY A 66 35.50 -48.17 -18.27
CA GLY A 66 35.97 -49.53 -17.99
C GLY A 66 37.05 -49.68 -16.90
N LEU A 67 37.34 -48.63 -16.12
CA LEU A 67 38.43 -48.59 -15.14
C LEU A 67 37.99 -48.03 -13.77
N LEU A 68 36.81 -48.44 -13.30
CA LEU A 68 36.33 -48.22 -11.93
C LEU A 68 36.18 -49.56 -11.18
N GLU A 69 37.13 -50.48 -11.36
CA GLU A 69 37.10 -51.81 -10.74
C GLU A 69 37.32 -51.84 -9.23
N ASN A 70 37.67 -50.72 -8.58
CA ASN A 70 37.83 -50.65 -7.11
C ASN A 70 37.02 -49.49 -6.51
N VAL A 71 35.71 -49.69 -6.34
CA VAL A 71 34.80 -48.74 -5.67
C VAL A 71 35.00 -48.74 -4.13
N ASP A 72 35.56 -49.81 -3.57
CA ASP A 72 35.63 -50.03 -2.12
C ASP A 72 36.53 -49.04 -1.36
N GLU A 73 37.64 -48.57 -1.93
CA GLU A 73 38.51 -47.56 -1.30
C GLU A 73 37.93 -46.13 -1.33
N GLN A 74 36.83 -45.87 -2.07
CA GLN A 74 36.28 -44.52 -2.29
C GLN A 74 34.76 -44.41 -2.08
N LEU A 75 34.19 -45.36 -1.35
CA LEU A 75 32.75 -45.50 -1.12
C LEU A 75 32.13 -44.27 -0.42
N ILE A 76 32.81 -43.67 0.55
CA ILE A 76 32.28 -42.52 1.33
C ILE A 76 32.11 -41.25 0.46
N PRO A 77 33.12 -40.79 -0.31
CA PRO A 77 32.94 -39.70 -1.29
C PRO A 77 31.84 -39.98 -2.31
N PHE A 78 31.68 -41.24 -2.73
CA PHE A 78 30.68 -41.67 -3.71
C PHE A 78 29.25 -41.51 -3.17
N ILE A 79 29.00 -42.01 -1.95
CA ILE A 79 27.73 -41.84 -1.23
C ILE A 79 27.38 -40.36 -1.00
N ARG A 80 28.36 -39.54 -0.58
CA ARG A 80 28.14 -38.09 -0.36
C ARG A 80 27.76 -37.35 -1.64
N LEU A 81 28.28 -37.77 -2.80
CA LEU A 81 27.92 -37.18 -4.09
C LEU A 81 26.50 -37.61 -4.51
N PHE A 82 26.15 -38.89 -4.35
CA PHE A 82 24.79 -39.38 -4.60
C PHE A 82 23.75 -38.61 -3.78
N ASP A 83 23.96 -38.47 -2.47
CA ASP A 83 23.08 -37.67 -1.60
C ASP A 83 22.96 -36.22 -2.09
N ARG A 84 24.08 -35.59 -2.43
CA ARG A 84 24.13 -34.20 -2.88
C ARG A 84 23.29 -33.99 -4.13
N TYR A 85 23.39 -34.88 -5.11
CA TYR A 85 22.65 -34.74 -6.37
C TYR A 85 21.17 -35.13 -6.22
N ASN A 86 20.83 -36.11 -5.38
CA ASN A 86 19.42 -36.39 -5.03
C ASN A 86 18.76 -35.20 -4.35
N ARG A 87 19.44 -34.59 -3.37
CA ARG A 87 18.91 -33.40 -2.69
C ARG A 87 18.69 -32.25 -3.67
N ARG A 88 19.65 -32.01 -4.56
CA ARG A 88 19.53 -30.99 -5.60
C ARG A 88 18.39 -31.30 -6.57
N LEU A 89 18.22 -32.55 -6.98
CA LEU A 89 17.12 -32.96 -7.86
C LEU A 89 15.76 -32.63 -7.23
N ILE A 90 15.55 -33.01 -5.97
CA ILE A 90 14.31 -32.75 -5.24
C ILE A 90 14.08 -31.26 -5.07
N ASN A 91 15.10 -30.50 -4.63
CA ASN A 91 14.99 -29.05 -4.45
C ASN A 91 14.65 -28.33 -5.76
N TRP A 92 15.33 -28.67 -6.87
CA TRP A 92 15.07 -28.06 -8.16
C TRP A 92 13.72 -28.48 -8.75
N SER A 93 13.22 -29.68 -8.41
CA SER A 93 11.84 -30.07 -8.74
C SER A 93 10.84 -29.20 -7.99
N LEU A 94 11.05 -28.97 -6.68
CA LEU A 94 10.20 -28.08 -5.89
C LEU A 94 10.23 -26.65 -6.43
N VAL A 95 11.41 -26.11 -6.77
CA VAL A 95 11.57 -24.79 -7.40
C VAL A 95 10.84 -24.73 -8.74
N ALA A 96 10.91 -25.77 -9.57
CA ALA A 96 10.19 -25.82 -10.83
C ALA A 96 8.68 -25.71 -10.63
N PHE A 97 8.12 -26.46 -9.67
CA PHE A 97 6.72 -26.33 -9.30
C PHE A 97 6.38 -24.92 -8.82
N GLY A 98 7.20 -24.35 -7.94
CA GLY A 98 6.98 -22.99 -7.44
C GLY A 98 6.88 -22.00 -8.59
N TRP A 99 7.89 -22.01 -9.46
CA TRP A 99 8.02 -21.01 -10.50
C TRP A 99 7.05 -21.21 -11.67
N VAL A 100 6.80 -22.45 -12.13
CA VAL A 100 5.84 -22.74 -13.21
C VAL A 100 4.44 -22.24 -12.85
N PHE A 101 4.01 -22.47 -11.61
CA PHE A 101 2.66 -22.07 -11.19
C PHE A 101 2.56 -20.59 -10.88
N SER A 102 3.56 -19.97 -10.23
CA SER A 102 3.62 -18.49 -10.10
C SER A 102 3.58 -17.80 -11.47
N PHE A 103 4.34 -18.32 -12.44
CA PHE A 103 4.32 -17.83 -13.82
C PHE A 103 2.94 -18.06 -14.47
N GLY A 104 2.33 -19.23 -14.25
CA GLY A 104 0.97 -19.54 -14.71
C GLY A 104 -0.08 -18.54 -14.21
N PHE A 105 -0.05 -18.16 -12.93
CA PHE A 105 -0.94 -17.12 -12.40
C PHE A 105 -0.71 -15.75 -13.05
N SER A 106 0.56 -15.37 -13.24
CA SER A 106 0.87 -14.12 -13.93
C SER A 106 0.34 -14.11 -15.37
N LEU A 107 0.28 -15.27 -16.02
CA LEU A 107 -0.30 -15.40 -17.36
C LEU A 107 -1.83 -15.38 -17.36
N ILE A 108 -2.50 -15.89 -16.31
CA ILE A 108 -3.96 -15.81 -16.16
C ILE A 108 -4.38 -14.35 -15.98
N SER A 109 -3.74 -13.64 -15.03
CA SER A 109 -4.01 -12.23 -14.76
C SER A 109 -3.81 -11.33 -15.99
N ILE A 110 -2.77 -11.61 -16.81
CA ILE A 110 -2.53 -10.92 -18.08
C ILE A 110 -3.52 -11.38 -19.15
N GLY A 111 -3.83 -12.67 -19.23
CA GLY A 111 -4.73 -13.23 -20.24
C GLY A 111 -6.16 -12.69 -20.16
N ILE A 112 -6.57 -12.26 -18.96
CA ILE A 112 -7.87 -11.61 -18.74
C ILE A 112 -7.85 -10.14 -19.20
N ASN A 113 -6.69 -9.46 -19.19
CA ASN A 113 -6.59 -7.99 -19.29
C ASN A 113 -5.73 -7.44 -20.45
N SER A 114 -5.02 -8.27 -21.20
CA SER A 114 -3.98 -7.83 -22.14
C SER A 114 -4.13 -8.38 -23.57
N LYS A 115 -3.44 -7.71 -24.52
CA LYS A 115 -3.36 -8.14 -25.92
C LYS A 115 -2.51 -9.43 -26.06
N PRO A 116 -2.80 -10.31 -27.05
CA PRO A 116 -2.03 -11.54 -27.29
C PRO A 116 -0.52 -11.37 -27.48
N PHE A 117 -0.08 -10.18 -27.87
CA PHE A 117 1.33 -9.85 -28.03
C PHE A 117 2.09 -9.76 -26.70
N GLU A 118 1.49 -9.16 -25.67
CA GLU A 118 2.08 -9.04 -24.32
C GLU A 118 2.26 -10.41 -23.67
N PHE A 119 1.34 -11.34 -23.95
CA PHE A 119 1.43 -12.73 -23.52
C PHE A 119 2.68 -13.44 -24.07
N LEU A 120 2.97 -13.28 -25.37
CA LEU A 120 4.15 -13.86 -26.01
C LEU A 120 5.46 -13.23 -25.52
N GLU A 121 5.45 -11.92 -25.27
CA GLU A 121 6.61 -11.20 -24.72
C GLU A 121 6.93 -11.68 -23.29
N LYS A 122 5.90 -11.83 -22.45
CA LYS A 122 6.05 -12.37 -21.08
C LYS A 122 6.66 -13.78 -21.08
N ILE A 123 6.21 -14.66 -21.98
CA ILE A 123 6.80 -16.00 -22.17
C ILE A 123 8.28 -15.88 -22.54
N ASN A 124 8.60 -15.04 -23.52
CA ASN A 124 9.97 -14.90 -24.02
C ASN A 124 10.94 -14.39 -22.94
N ILE A 125 10.56 -13.36 -22.17
CA ILE A 125 11.37 -12.82 -21.07
C ILE A 125 11.67 -13.90 -20.01
N ASN A 126 10.74 -14.83 -19.80
CA ASN A 126 10.84 -15.86 -18.78
C ASN A 126 11.47 -17.18 -19.28
N LEU A 127 11.72 -17.33 -20.59
CA LEU A 127 12.36 -18.53 -21.16
C LEU A 127 13.69 -18.86 -20.47
N ILE A 128 14.52 -17.84 -20.19
CA ILE A 128 15.83 -18.03 -19.55
C ILE A 128 15.72 -18.78 -18.20
N VAL A 129 14.66 -18.53 -17.45
CA VAL A 129 14.45 -19.15 -16.14
C VAL A 129 14.04 -20.61 -16.30
N PHE A 130 13.19 -20.93 -17.29
CA PHE A 130 12.88 -22.32 -17.66
C PHE A 130 14.15 -23.10 -18.04
N GLU A 131 15.10 -22.49 -18.77
CA GLU A 131 16.36 -23.15 -19.15
C GLU A 131 17.20 -23.51 -17.93
N VAL A 132 17.34 -22.55 -17.01
CA VAL A 132 18.13 -22.74 -15.79
C VAL A 132 17.53 -23.88 -14.97
N ILE A 133 16.20 -23.87 -14.76
CA ILE A 133 15.49 -24.91 -14.01
C ILE A 133 15.65 -26.28 -14.71
N ALA A 134 15.41 -26.35 -16.01
CA ALA A 134 15.54 -27.58 -16.80
C ALA A 134 16.97 -28.13 -16.74
N PHE A 135 17.99 -27.27 -16.88
CA PHE A 135 19.39 -27.65 -16.76
C PHE A 135 19.67 -28.30 -15.42
N PHE A 136 19.23 -27.69 -14.31
CA PHE A 136 19.46 -28.25 -13.00
C PHE A 136 18.72 -29.58 -12.80
N ILE A 137 17.46 -29.71 -13.23
CA ILE A 137 16.72 -30.97 -13.11
C ILE A 137 17.37 -32.08 -13.92
N ILE A 138 17.56 -31.89 -15.23
CA ILE A 138 18.08 -32.91 -16.16
C ILE A 138 19.47 -33.37 -15.72
N LYS A 139 20.33 -32.43 -15.31
CA LYS A 139 21.68 -32.71 -14.83
C LYS A 139 21.68 -33.53 -13.55
N ASN A 140 20.90 -33.13 -12.55
CA ASN A 140 20.86 -33.87 -11.29
C ASN A 140 20.21 -35.25 -11.48
N TYR A 141 19.16 -35.36 -12.31
CA TYR A 141 18.52 -36.62 -12.66
C TYR A 141 19.49 -37.59 -13.35
N THR A 142 20.22 -37.11 -14.35
CA THR A 142 21.19 -37.92 -15.10
C THR A 142 22.32 -38.40 -14.19
N LEU A 143 22.81 -37.54 -13.29
CA LEU A 143 23.84 -37.91 -12.32
C LEU A 143 23.32 -38.95 -11.32
N VAL A 144 22.13 -38.76 -10.74
CA VAL A 144 21.51 -39.73 -9.83
C VAL A 144 21.34 -41.09 -10.51
N GLY A 145 20.82 -41.11 -11.73
CA GLY A 145 20.67 -42.34 -12.52
C GLY A 145 22.01 -43.01 -12.83
N TRP A 146 23.05 -42.23 -13.12
CA TRP A 146 24.40 -42.76 -13.30
C TRP A 146 24.94 -43.40 -12.02
N PHE A 147 24.83 -42.73 -10.86
CA PHE A 147 25.25 -43.29 -9.58
C PHE A 147 24.51 -44.61 -9.28
N SER A 148 23.18 -44.63 -9.42
CA SER A 148 22.37 -45.83 -9.14
C SER A 148 22.64 -47.02 -10.07
N LYS A 149 23.20 -46.79 -11.26
CA LYS A 149 23.63 -47.87 -12.16
C LYS A 149 24.98 -48.48 -11.77
N ASN A 150 25.83 -47.71 -11.10
CA ASN A 150 27.20 -48.11 -10.78
C ASN A 150 27.38 -48.56 -9.32
N HIS A 151 26.38 -48.36 -8.45
CA HIS A 151 26.38 -48.84 -7.07
C HIS A 151 24.95 -48.95 -6.53
N ASN A 152 24.72 -49.94 -5.67
CA ASN A 152 23.44 -50.13 -5.00
C ASN A 152 23.42 -49.37 -3.66
N PHE A 153 22.64 -48.30 -3.57
CA PHE A 153 22.50 -47.53 -2.33
C PHE A 153 21.24 -47.97 -1.57
N GLU A 154 21.38 -48.34 -0.29
CA GLU A 154 20.28 -48.77 0.58
C GLU A 154 19.07 -47.81 0.55
N ASN A 155 19.35 -46.50 0.58
CA ASN A 155 18.32 -45.46 0.63
C ASN A 155 17.79 -45.00 -0.75
N ALA A 156 18.29 -45.53 -1.87
CA ALA A 156 17.89 -45.06 -3.21
C ALA A 156 16.38 -45.23 -3.47
N GLY A 157 15.80 -46.35 -3.03
CA GLY A 157 14.37 -46.60 -3.16
C GLY A 157 13.52 -45.63 -2.34
N ALA A 158 13.95 -45.33 -1.11
CA ALA A 158 13.27 -44.40 -0.22
C ALA A 158 13.33 -42.95 -0.74
N LEU A 159 14.49 -42.51 -1.22
CA LEU A 159 14.68 -41.20 -1.85
C LEU A 159 13.83 -41.03 -3.12
N ARG A 160 13.74 -42.06 -3.97
CA ARG A 160 12.87 -42.04 -5.15
C ARG A 160 11.39 -41.95 -4.77
N LYS A 161 10.94 -42.70 -3.74
CA LYS A 161 9.57 -42.60 -3.21
C LYS A 161 9.30 -41.20 -2.63
N LEU A 162 10.24 -40.64 -1.89
CA LEU A 162 10.14 -39.29 -1.32
C LEU A 162 10.04 -38.22 -2.42
N HIS A 163 10.86 -38.30 -3.47
CA HIS A 163 10.80 -37.38 -4.61
C HIS A 163 9.44 -37.45 -5.31
N LYS A 164 8.92 -38.66 -5.58
CA LYS A 164 7.57 -38.83 -6.14
C LYS A 164 6.48 -38.22 -5.26
N ARG A 165 6.55 -38.44 -3.94
CA ARG A 165 5.59 -37.84 -2.99
C ARG A 165 5.67 -36.32 -2.99
N ALA A 166 6.88 -35.75 -3.03
CA ALA A 166 7.07 -34.30 -3.12
C ALA A 166 6.40 -33.73 -4.38
N ILE A 167 6.60 -34.35 -5.54
CA ILE A 167 5.95 -33.96 -6.80
C ILE A 167 4.42 -34.00 -6.69
N ILE A 168 3.86 -35.09 -6.13
CA ILE A 168 2.40 -35.24 -5.98
C ILE A 168 1.84 -34.17 -5.04
N LEU A 169 2.49 -33.94 -3.90
CA LEU A 169 2.05 -32.91 -2.95
C LEU A 169 2.14 -31.50 -3.55
N SER A 170 3.18 -31.21 -4.34
CA SER A 170 3.28 -29.94 -5.07
C SER A 170 2.15 -29.77 -6.09
N LEU A 171 1.80 -30.82 -6.84
CA LEU A 171 0.67 -30.79 -7.77
C LEU A 171 -0.65 -30.52 -7.04
N ILE A 172 -0.91 -31.24 -5.95
CA ILE A 172 -2.13 -31.05 -5.14
C ILE A 172 -2.20 -29.63 -4.58
N TYR A 173 -1.10 -29.15 -4.00
CA TYR A 173 -1.03 -27.80 -3.45
C TYR A 173 -1.41 -26.77 -4.51
N TRP A 174 -0.80 -26.84 -5.70
CA TRP A 174 -1.04 -25.85 -6.73
C TRP A 174 -2.41 -25.97 -7.38
N LEU A 175 -2.98 -27.17 -7.49
CA LEU A 175 -4.38 -27.34 -7.91
C LEU A 175 -5.35 -26.65 -6.95
N VAL A 176 -5.16 -26.83 -5.64
CA VAL A 176 -5.99 -26.16 -4.62
C VAL A 176 -5.76 -24.66 -4.63
N ALA A 177 -4.50 -24.22 -4.68
CA ALA A 177 -4.15 -22.81 -4.73
C ALA A 177 -4.75 -22.12 -5.97
N SER A 178 -4.76 -22.78 -7.14
CA SER A 178 -5.40 -22.25 -8.35
C SER A 178 -6.90 -22.14 -8.22
N GLY A 179 -7.57 -23.12 -7.60
CA GLY A 179 -9.01 -23.04 -7.34
C GLY A 179 -9.37 -21.89 -6.39
N ILE A 180 -8.58 -21.67 -5.34
CA ILE A 180 -8.78 -20.55 -4.42
C ILE A 180 -8.46 -19.22 -5.11
N TYR A 181 -7.36 -19.13 -5.84
CA TYR A 181 -6.98 -17.94 -6.60
C TYR A 181 -8.10 -17.48 -7.53
N TYR A 182 -8.68 -18.40 -8.32
CA TYR A 182 -9.78 -18.09 -9.24
C TYR A 182 -10.98 -17.48 -8.50
N TYR A 183 -11.37 -18.08 -7.38
CA TYR A 183 -12.46 -17.56 -6.54
C TYR A 183 -12.14 -16.17 -5.96
N PHE A 184 -10.90 -15.94 -5.51
CA PHE A 184 -10.49 -14.64 -4.97
C PHE A 184 -10.35 -13.55 -6.04
N GLU A 185 -9.91 -13.90 -7.25
CA GLU A 185 -9.82 -12.97 -8.37
C GLU A 185 -11.21 -12.49 -8.78
N GLU A 186 -12.19 -13.40 -8.89
CA GLU A 186 -13.58 -13.03 -9.20
C GLU A 186 -14.25 -12.18 -8.11
N VAL A 187 -14.01 -12.50 -6.83
CA VAL A 187 -14.73 -11.84 -5.73
C VAL A 187 -14.05 -10.56 -5.24
N PHE A 188 -12.72 -10.52 -5.23
CA PHE A 188 -11.96 -9.43 -4.57
C PHE A 188 -11.02 -8.66 -5.52
N VAL A 189 -10.78 -9.12 -6.75
CA VAL A 189 -9.82 -8.50 -7.69
C VAL A 189 -8.42 -8.34 -7.06
N ILE A 190 -7.96 -9.33 -6.29
CA ILE A 190 -6.65 -9.33 -5.62
C ILE A 190 -5.74 -10.37 -6.27
N ASP A 191 -4.55 -9.97 -6.71
CA ASP A 191 -3.49 -10.92 -7.08
C ASP A 191 -2.94 -11.65 -5.83
N SER A 192 -3.56 -12.79 -5.52
CA SER A 192 -3.19 -13.66 -4.41
C SER A 192 -2.05 -14.63 -4.75
N ALA A 193 -1.52 -14.60 -5.98
CA ALA A 193 -0.45 -15.50 -6.42
C ALA A 193 0.84 -15.40 -5.57
N PRO A 194 1.28 -14.20 -5.13
CA PRO A 194 2.47 -14.08 -4.28
C PRO A 194 2.30 -14.73 -2.91
N PHE A 195 1.09 -14.70 -2.33
CA PHE A 195 0.80 -15.38 -1.06
C PHE A 195 0.96 -16.90 -1.20
N PHE A 196 0.31 -17.49 -2.21
CA PHE A 196 0.43 -18.93 -2.47
C PHE A 196 1.86 -19.35 -2.83
N SER A 197 2.59 -18.49 -3.55
CA SER A 197 3.99 -18.73 -3.87
C SER A 197 4.88 -18.71 -2.61
N GLY A 198 4.66 -17.74 -1.71
CA GLY A 198 5.37 -17.64 -0.44
C GLY A 198 5.11 -18.84 0.47
N LEU A 199 3.85 -19.23 0.64
CA LEU A 199 3.48 -20.40 1.44
C LEU A 199 4.08 -21.70 0.88
N TYR A 200 4.09 -21.86 -0.44
CA TYR A 200 4.72 -23.01 -1.07
C TYR A 200 6.23 -23.06 -0.83
N ILE A 201 6.92 -21.93 -0.96
CA ILE A 201 8.36 -21.83 -0.68
C ILE A 201 8.64 -22.20 0.77
N PHE A 202 7.83 -21.72 1.72
CA PHE A 202 7.93 -22.08 3.13
C PHE A 202 7.78 -23.59 3.35
N ILE A 203 6.74 -24.21 2.78
CA ILE A 203 6.51 -25.66 2.85
C ILE A 203 7.69 -26.43 2.25
N ALA A 204 8.21 -25.99 1.09
CA ALA A 204 9.36 -26.61 0.44
C ALA A 204 10.63 -26.50 1.28
N LEU A 205 10.87 -25.38 1.96
CA LEU A 205 11.97 -25.20 2.90
C LEU A 205 11.85 -26.13 4.10
N VAL A 206 10.68 -26.18 4.75
CA VAL A 206 10.38 -27.08 5.88
C VAL A 206 10.59 -28.55 5.47
N PHE A 207 10.07 -28.95 4.31
CA PHE A 207 10.25 -30.29 3.76
C PHE A 207 11.72 -30.65 3.57
N ASN A 208 12.52 -29.73 3.02
CA ASN A 208 13.96 -29.91 2.79
C ASN A 208 14.73 -30.05 4.11
N LEU A 209 14.38 -29.24 5.11
CA LEU A 209 15.05 -29.21 6.41
C LEU A 209 14.71 -30.41 7.29
N PHE A 210 13.46 -30.85 7.32
CA PHE A 210 13.01 -31.85 8.29
C PHE A 210 12.82 -33.25 7.70
N LYS A 211 12.32 -33.38 6.46
CA LYS A 211 12.04 -34.68 5.84
C LYS A 211 13.20 -35.19 5.00
N LEU A 212 13.74 -34.38 4.09
CA LEU A 212 14.79 -34.82 3.17
C LEU A 212 16.08 -35.22 3.89
N ASN A 213 16.40 -34.59 5.02
CA ASN A 213 17.53 -34.94 5.87
C ASN A 213 17.49 -36.34 6.47
N GLN A 214 16.30 -36.92 6.65
CA GLN A 214 16.14 -38.25 7.25
C GLN A 214 16.58 -39.37 6.30
N TYR A 215 16.58 -39.13 4.99
CA TYR A 215 16.78 -40.14 3.94
C TYR A 215 18.16 -40.12 3.28
N THR A 216 19.10 -39.30 3.76
CA THR A 216 20.46 -39.21 3.21
C THR A 216 21.51 -39.61 4.24
N HIS A 217 22.60 -40.23 3.80
CA HIS A 217 23.70 -40.66 4.68
C HIS A 217 24.47 -39.45 5.24
N SER A 218 24.67 -38.42 4.43
CA SER A 218 25.27 -37.15 4.82
C SER A 218 24.24 -36.23 5.46
N LYS A 219 23.90 -36.51 6.72
CA LYS A 219 23.05 -35.61 7.53
C LYS A 219 23.71 -34.23 7.61
N LYS A 220 23.14 -33.23 6.93
CA LYS A 220 23.54 -31.85 7.12
C LYS A 220 23.04 -31.40 8.49
N LYS A 221 23.96 -31.00 9.37
CA LYS A 221 23.61 -30.25 10.58
C LYS A 221 23.33 -28.81 10.14
N TYR A 222 22.06 -28.45 10.14
CA TYR A 222 21.67 -27.06 9.95
C TYR A 222 21.75 -26.38 11.31
N ASN A 223 22.35 -25.19 11.35
CA ASN A 223 22.22 -24.37 12.53
C ASN A 223 20.78 -23.87 12.58
N ARG A 224 20.00 -24.42 13.52
CA ARG A 224 18.57 -24.11 13.68
C ARG A 224 18.35 -22.62 13.89
N LEU A 225 19.28 -21.93 14.56
CA LEU A 225 19.24 -20.48 14.75
C LEU A 225 19.37 -19.75 13.42
N VAL A 226 20.33 -20.13 12.56
CA VAL A 226 20.52 -19.50 11.24
C VAL A 226 19.29 -19.68 10.36
N VAL A 227 18.71 -20.88 10.35
CA VAL A 227 17.49 -21.15 9.59
C VAL A 227 16.31 -20.33 10.12
N ALA A 228 16.13 -20.29 11.44
CA ALA A 228 15.10 -19.48 12.07
C ALA A 228 15.27 -17.99 11.74
N MET A 229 16.48 -17.44 11.82
CA MET A 229 16.77 -16.06 11.46
C MET A 229 16.42 -15.76 9.99
N ILE A 230 16.81 -16.63 9.05
CA ILE A 230 16.47 -16.44 7.63
C ILE A 230 14.95 -16.46 7.41
N LEU A 231 14.23 -17.37 8.08
CA LEU A 231 12.78 -17.45 7.98
C LEU A 231 12.09 -16.21 8.58
N ILE A 232 12.56 -15.73 9.72
CA ILE A 232 12.05 -14.50 10.35
C ILE A 232 12.25 -13.32 9.41
N VAL A 233 13.47 -13.14 8.86
CA VAL A 233 13.75 -12.07 7.89
C VAL A 233 12.84 -12.19 6.66
N ALA A 234 12.64 -13.39 6.13
CA ALA A 234 11.76 -13.60 4.98
C ALA A 234 10.30 -13.28 5.29
N ILE A 235 9.81 -13.62 6.49
CA ILE A 235 8.44 -13.31 6.93
C ILE A 235 8.27 -11.81 7.16
N VAL A 236 9.24 -11.15 7.81
CA VAL A 236 9.17 -9.72 8.09
C VAL A 236 9.24 -8.92 6.79
N VAL A 237 10.23 -9.17 5.94
CA VAL A 237 10.39 -8.47 4.66
C VAL A 237 9.22 -8.79 3.73
N GLY A 238 8.84 -10.07 3.60
CA GLY A 238 7.73 -10.47 2.74
C GLY A 238 6.38 -9.95 3.22
N GLY A 239 6.16 -9.93 4.54
CA GLY A 239 4.98 -9.37 5.18
C GLY A 239 4.89 -7.86 4.97
N TYR A 240 5.97 -7.12 5.23
CA TYR A 240 6.05 -5.69 4.94
C TYR A 240 5.76 -5.41 3.45
N SER A 241 6.46 -6.07 2.53
CA SER A 241 6.23 -5.92 1.09
C SER A 241 4.83 -6.32 0.62
N PHE A 242 4.10 -7.13 1.38
CA PHE A 242 2.70 -7.47 1.10
C PHE A 242 1.75 -6.37 1.60
N LEU A 243 1.95 -5.91 2.82
CA LEU A 243 1.14 -4.87 3.47
C LEU A 243 1.36 -3.48 2.86
N SER A 244 2.49 -3.23 2.20
CA SER A 244 2.81 -1.97 1.51
C SER A 244 2.27 -1.88 0.07
N ARG A 245 1.52 -2.87 -0.42
CA ARG A 245 1.04 -2.88 -1.82
C ARG A 245 -0.15 -1.96 -2.04
N ASP A 246 -0.27 -1.41 -3.23
CA ASP A 246 -1.48 -0.72 -3.66
C ASP A 246 -2.59 -1.75 -3.86
N ILE A 247 -3.74 -1.54 -3.20
CA ILE A 247 -4.93 -2.38 -3.34
C ILE A 247 -6.13 -1.48 -3.60
N TRP A 248 -6.85 -1.73 -4.70
CA TRP A 248 -7.87 -0.81 -5.23
C TRP A 248 -9.31 -1.28 -4.97
N LEU A 249 -9.60 -1.80 -3.78
CA LEU A 249 -10.87 -2.48 -3.49
C LEU A 249 -12.11 -1.59 -3.55
N THR A 250 -12.00 -0.31 -3.17
CA THR A 250 -13.13 0.63 -3.19
C THR A 250 -13.37 1.26 -4.57
N GLN A 251 -12.48 1.02 -5.55
CA GLN A 251 -12.58 1.64 -6.87
C GLN A 251 -13.90 1.35 -7.60
N PRO A 252 -14.48 0.13 -7.54
CA PRO A 252 -15.79 -0.14 -8.12
C PRO A 252 -16.88 0.75 -7.55
N TYR A 253 -16.92 0.98 -6.23
CA TYR A 253 -17.86 1.90 -5.60
C TYR A 253 -17.62 3.34 -6.09
N ILE A 254 -16.36 3.80 -6.04
CA ILE A 254 -15.96 5.15 -6.45
C ILE A 254 -16.39 5.43 -7.89
N ASN A 255 -16.24 4.47 -8.80
CA ASN A 255 -16.64 4.63 -10.20
C ASN A 255 -18.14 4.88 -10.41
N HIS A 256 -18.99 4.55 -9.44
CA HIS A 256 -20.43 4.80 -9.48
C HIS A 256 -20.85 6.09 -8.78
N VAL A 257 -19.93 6.77 -8.08
CA VAL A 257 -20.21 8.04 -7.40
C VAL A 257 -20.55 9.09 -8.45
N PRO A 258 -21.75 9.69 -8.41
CA PRO A 258 -22.14 10.72 -9.37
C PRO A 258 -21.47 12.06 -9.05
N ASN A 259 -21.42 12.91 -10.07
CA ASN A 259 -21.15 14.32 -9.87
C ASN A 259 -22.36 14.98 -9.23
N ILE A 260 -22.10 15.69 -8.14
CA ILE A 260 -23.11 16.34 -7.29
C ILE A 260 -22.77 17.81 -7.05
N TYR A 261 -21.71 18.34 -7.66
CA TYR A 261 -21.30 19.72 -7.46
C TYR A 261 -22.05 20.64 -8.43
N ASP A 262 -22.88 21.53 -7.87
CA ASP A 262 -23.59 22.56 -8.63
C ASP A 262 -22.87 23.92 -8.59
N GLY A 263 -21.78 24.03 -7.82
CA GLY A 263 -21.11 25.32 -7.60
C GLY A 263 -20.41 25.84 -8.85
N HIS A 264 -20.33 27.16 -8.94
CA HIS A 264 -19.80 27.89 -10.09
C HIS A 264 -18.66 28.86 -9.72
N SER A 265 -18.23 28.85 -8.46
CA SER A 265 -17.15 29.71 -7.95
C SER A 265 -15.89 29.60 -8.80
N GLU A 266 -15.32 30.75 -9.15
CA GLU A 266 -14.06 30.81 -9.89
C GLU A 266 -12.90 30.50 -8.94
N ILE A 267 -12.03 29.56 -9.33
CA ILE A 267 -10.85 29.19 -8.55
C ILE A 267 -9.58 29.50 -9.35
N THR A 268 -8.77 30.41 -8.83
CA THR A 268 -7.48 30.80 -9.38
C THR A 268 -6.34 30.43 -8.43
N TYR A 269 -5.11 30.42 -8.96
CA TYR A 269 -3.90 30.04 -8.22
C TYR A 269 -2.74 30.96 -8.59
N ASP A 270 -2.09 31.55 -7.59
CA ASP A 270 -0.85 32.33 -7.77
C ASP A 270 0.38 31.44 -7.62
N GLU A 271 1.05 31.19 -8.75
CA GLU A 271 2.27 30.36 -8.85
C GLU A 271 3.48 30.90 -8.07
N ARG A 272 3.46 32.18 -7.67
CA ARG A 272 4.54 32.80 -6.90
C ARG A 272 4.32 32.65 -5.40
N THR A 273 3.09 32.83 -4.92
CA THR A 273 2.76 32.81 -3.49
C THR A 273 2.28 31.45 -3.01
N GLY A 274 1.74 30.62 -3.91
CA GLY A 274 1.11 29.35 -3.56
C GLY A 274 -0.33 29.48 -3.07
N ILE A 275 -0.94 30.67 -3.22
CA ILE A 275 -2.28 30.97 -2.71
C ILE A 275 -3.34 30.59 -3.76
N TYR A 276 -4.39 29.92 -3.30
CA TYR A 276 -5.63 29.75 -4.08
C TYR A 276 -6.61 30.85 -3.70
N THR A 277 -7.29 31.40 -4.70
CA THR A 277 -8.40 32.35 -4.48
C THR A 277 -9.67 31.74 -5.04
N ILE A 278 -10.69 31.61 -4.20
CA ILE A 278 -12.05 31.21 -4.56
C ILE A 278 -12.89 32.49 -4.60
N THR A 279 -13.43 32.83 -5.77
CA THR A 279 -14.38 33.95 -5.90
C THR A 279 -15.78 33.37 -5.85
N LYS A 280 -16.51 33.65 -4.77
CA LYS A 280 -17.86 33.12 -4.58
C LYS A 280 -18.84 33.71 -5.59
N GLU A 281 -19.81 32.91 -6.01
CA GLU A 281 -21.03 33.49 -6.56
C GLU A 281 -21.90 34.09 -5.44
N SER A 282 -22.79 35.01 -5.78
CA SER A 282 -23.69 35.65 -4.81
C SER A 282 -24.41 34.61 -3.94
N GLY A 283 -24.50 34.85 -2.62
CA GLY A 283 -25.13 33.96 -1.67
C GLY A 283 -24.16 33.36 -0.65
N ASP A 284 -24.71 32.44 0.13
CA ASP A 284 -23.97 31.73 1.17
C ASP A 284 -22.90 30.81 0.56
N PHE A 285 -21.71 30.84 1.15
CA PHE A 285 -20.63 29.92 0.80
C PHE A 285 -20.49 28.86 1.90
N LYS A 286 -20.63 27.58 1.52
CA LYS A 286 -20.66 26.46 2.46
C LYS A 286 -19.36 25.66 2.45
N ILE A 287 -18.73 25.56 3.61
CA ILE A 287 -17.55 24.73 3.84
C ILE A 287 -17.93 23.54 4.70
N LEU A 288 -17.78 22.32 4.17
CA LEU A 288 -17.96 21.10 4.96
C LEU A 288 -16.61 20.61 5.48
N GLN A 289 -16.45 20.63 6.81
CA GLN A 289 -15.31 20.03 7.48
C GLN A 289 -15.54 18.52 7.66
N LEU A 290 -14.60 17.72 7.17
CA LEU A 290 -14.50 16.27 7.42
C LEU A 290 -13.22 15.98 8.21
N THR A 291 -13.20 14.95 9.04
CA THR A 291 -11.99 14.60 9.79
C THR A 291 -11.97 13.12 10.16
N ASP A 292 -10.77 12.58 10.42
CA ASP A 292 -10.59 11.23 10.94
C ASP A 292 -11.30 10.19 10.07
N ILE A 293 -11.00 10.21 8.76
CA ILE A 293 -11.63 9.33 7.76
C ILE A 293 -11.03 7.92 7.86
N HIS A 294 -9.73 7.84 8.14
CA HIS A 294 -8.99 6.60 8.41
C HIS A 294 -9.20 5.49 7.37
N LEU A 295 -9.05 5.80 6.08
CA LEU A 295 -9.06 4.76 5.04
C LEU A 295 -7.89 3.80 5.22
N GLY A 296 -8.20 2.52 5.39
CA GLY A 296 -7.20 1.47 5.66
C GLY A 296 -6.55 0.88 4.41
N GLY A 297 -7.27 0.81 3.28
CA GLY A 297 -6.71 0.34 2.01
C GLY A 297 -6.37 -1.16 1.95
N SER A 298 -7.08 -1.99 2.72
CA SER A 298 -6.87 -3.44 2.75
C SER A 298 -8.17 -4.22 2.68
N PHE A 299 -8.07 -5.54 2.47
CA PHE A 299 -9.24 -6.42 2.51
C PHE A 299 -9.88 -6.50 3.90
N LEU A 300 -9.14 -6.22 4.99
CA LEU A 300 -9.69 -6.20 6.36
C LEU A 300 -10.34 -4.87 6.73
N SER A 301 -9.93 -3.78 6.09
CA SER A 301 -10.58 -2.47 6.23
C SER A 301 -11.70 -2.23 5.23
N TYR A 302 -11.78 -3.00 4.13
CA TYR A 302 -12.69 -2.76 3.00
C TYR A 302 -14.13 -2.36 3.37
N ASP A 303 -14.81 -3.13 4.24
CA ASP A 303 -16.19 -2.81 4.65
C ASP A 303 -16.29 -1.46 5.38
N LYS A 304 -15.26 -1.10 6.16
CA LYS A 304 -15.16 0.17 6.88
C LYS A 304 -14.83 1.32 5.93
N ASP A 305 -13.90 1.09 5.00
CA ASP A 305 -13.51 2.08 3.98
C ASP A 305 -14.73 2.44 3.11
N LEU A 306 -15.55 1.45 2.72
CA LEU A 306 -16.80 1.69 2.00
C LEU A 306 -17.82 2.47 2.82
N LYS A 307 -18.01 2.12 4.10
CA LYS A 307 -18.92 2.86 4.99
C LYS A 307 -18.47 4.30 5.20
N ALA A 308 -17.17 4.55 5.31
CA ALA A 308 -16.62 5.90 5.40
C ALA A 308 -16.94 6.69 4.13
N LEU A 309 -16.65 6.14 2.94
CA LEU A 309 -16.95 6.81 1.66
C LEU A 309 -18.46 7.03 1.43
N ASP A 310 -19.31 6.07 1.83
CA ASP A 310 -20.77 6.20 1.74
C ASP A 310 -21.32 7.24 2.73
N THR A 311 -20.81 7.26 3.96
CA THR A 311 -21.13 8.31 4.95
C THR A 311 -20.78 9.69 4.40
N ILE A 312 -19.58 9.85 3.85
CA ILE A 312 -19.13 11.11 3.27
C ILE A 312 -20.03 11.48 2.09
N PHE A 313 -20.33 10.55 1.18
CA PHE A 313 -21.19 10.84 0.03
C PHE A 313 -22.56 11.35 0.47
N GLN A 314 -23.19 10.72 1.46
CA GLN A 314 -24.49 11.15 1.99
C GLN A 314 -24.42 12.55 2.64
N LEU A 315 -23.36 12.84 3.40
CA LEU A 315 -23.15 14.17 3.97
C LEU A 315 -22.97 15.23 2.88
N LEU A 316 -22.28 14.91 1.78
CA LEU A 316 -22.13 15.81 0.64
C LEU A 316 -23.45 16.03 -0.11
N GLU A 317 -24.27 14.98 -0.26
CA GLU A 317 -25.62 15.11 -0.85
C GLU A 317 -26.55 15.95 0.01
N GLU A 318 -26.52 15.77 1.34
CA GLU A 318 -27.36 16.49 2.29
C GLU A 318 -26.99 17.98 2.36
N THR A 319 -25.70 18.28 2.43
CA THR A 319 -25.23 19.65 2.73
C THR A 319 -24.97 20.49 1.49
N ARG A 320 -24.69 19.86 0.33
CA ARG A 320 -24.34 20.51 -0.94
C ARG A 320 -23.27 21.61 -0.75
N PRO A 321 -22.06 21.28 -0.26
CA PRO A 321 -21.07 22.28 0.07
C PRO A 321 -20.33 22.80 -1.16
N ASP A 322 -19.81 24.03 -1.07
CA ASP A 322 -18.98 24.66 -2.09
C ASP A 322 -17.50 24.25 -1.98
N LEU A 323 -17.08 23.92 -0.76
CA LEU A 323 -15.72 23.48 -0.45
C LEU A 323 -15.75 22.41 0.64
N VAL A 324 -14.91 21.39 0.50
CA VAL A 324 -14.64 20.42 1.56
C VAL A 324 -13.25 20.67 2.14
N ILE A 325 -13.13 20.71 3.47
CA ILE A 325 -11.83 20.76 4.15
C ILE A 325 -11.67 19.53 5.03
N VAL A 326 -10.67 18.71 4.74
CA VAL A 326 -10.34 17.53 5.54
C VAL A 326 -9.29 17.90 6.59
N THR A 327 -9.64 17.85 7.87
CA THR A 327 -8.71 18.18 8.97
C THR A 327 -7.91 16.97 9.43
N GLY A 328 -7.08 16.42 8.55
CA GLY A 328 -6.14 15.34 8.85
C GLY A 328 -6.71 13.94 9.00
N ASP A 329 -5.78 12.98 9.07
CA ASP A 329 -6.03 11.56 9.28
C ASP A 329 -6.97 10.97 8.22
N LEU A 330 -6.63 11.26 6.97
CA LEU A 330 -7.30 10.70 5.80
C LEU A 330 -7.04 9.20 5.69
N VAL A 331 -5.80 8.76 5.96
CA VAL A 331 -5.38 7.36 5.83
C VAL A 331 -4.90 6.76 7.15
N PHE A 332 -5.04 5.44 7.28
CA PHE A 332 -4.68 4.72 8.50
C PHE A 332 -3.76 3.52 8.23
N PRO A 333 -2.46 3.74 7.95
CA PRO A 333 -1.50 2.72 7.53
C PRO A 333 -0.95 1.89 8.70
N ILE A 334 -1.80 1.43 9.60
CA ILE A 334 -1.43 0.64 10.78
C ILE A 334 -1.61 -0.86 10.54
N GLY A 335 -0.51 -1.57 10.24
CA GLY A 335 -0.54 -2.98 9.82
C GLY A 335 -1.23 -3.99 10.76
N TYR A 336 -1.37 -3.72 12.06
CA TYR A 336 -2.15 -4.60 12.96
C TYR A 336 -3.64 -4.24 13.04
N ALA A 337 -4.02 -3.03 12.66
CA ALA A 337 -5.40 -2.52 12.75
C ALA A 337 -6.07 -2.45 11.37
N SER A 338 -5.44 -1.77 10.41
CA SER A 338 -5.90 -1.70 9.02
C SER A 338 -5.40 -2.85 8.16
N PHE A 339 -4.38 -3.60 8.59
CA PHE A 339 -3.72 -4.63 7.77
C PHE A 339 -3.16 -4.07 6.46
N SER A 340 -2.67 -2.84 6.53
CA SER A 340 -1.97 -2.13 5.46
C SER A 340 -0.89 -1.25 6.07
N PHE A 341 0.24 -1.11 5.37
CA PHE A 341 1.19 -0.02 5.57
C PHE A 341 1.11 0.99 4.43
N ASN A 342 0.21 0.79 3.47
CA ASN A 342 0.06 1.67 2.31
C ASN A 342 -0.70 2.95 2.69
N ASN A 343 -0.09 4.09 2.39
CA ASN A 343 -0.66 5.42 2.56
C ASN A 343 -0.83 6.19 1.22
N THR A 344 -0.60 5.56 0.07
CA THR A 344 -0.72 6.17 -1.27
C THR A 344 -2.01 5.79 -1.99
N ALA A 345 -2.34 4.49 -2.03
CA ALA A 345 -3.54 4.02 -2.72
C ALA A 345 -4.83 4.58 -2.10
N PRO A 346 -4.99 4.62 -0.75
CA PRO A 346 -6.18 5.24 -0.16
C PRO A 346 -6.29 6.75 -0.43
N VAL A 347 -5.16 7.47 -0.48
CA VAL A 347 -5.13 8.89 -0.89
C VAL A 347 -5.64 9.04 -2.33
N GLN A 348 -5.15 8.22 -3.25
CA GLN A 348 -5.57 8.27 -4.65
C GLN A 348 -7.06 7.91 -4.81
N GLN A 349 -7.54 6.94 -4.05
CA GLN A 349 -8.95 6.53 -4.05
C GLN A 349 -9.85 7.65 -3.51
N PHE A 350 -9.47 8.29 -2.41
CA PHE A 350 -10.22 9.43 -1.89
C PHE A 350 -10.19 10.63 -2.85
N ALA A 351 -9.04 10.93 -3.46
CA ALA A 351 -8.94 11.98 -4.46
C ALA A 351 -9.79 11.67 -5.71
N ALA A 352 -9.89 10.40 -6.12
CA ALA A 352 -10.79 9.98 -7.19
C ALA A 352 -12.27 10.10 -6.78
N PHE A 353 -12.60 9.74 -5.54
CA PHE A 353 -13.93 9.92 -4.96
C PHE A 353 -14.36 11.39 -5.00
N MET A 354 -13.54 12.31 -4.46
CA MET A 354 -13.83 13.75 -4.48
C MET A 354 -13.87 14.33 -5.90
N ARG A 355 -13.02 13.84 -6.81
CA ARG A 355 -13.09 14.24 -8.22
C ARG A 355 -14.43 13.85 -8.86
N ASN A 356 -14.97 12.68 -8.52
CA ASN A 356 -16.25 12.23 -9.05
C ASN A 356 -17.40 13.08 -8.52
N THR A 357 -17.40 13.45 -7.23
CA THR A 357 -18.41 14.38 -6.69
C THR A 357 -18.33 15.76 -7.34
N GLY A 358 -17.13 16.17 -7.75
CA GLY A 358 -16.84 17.45 -8.40
C GLY A 358 -16.55 18.58 -7.42
N ILE A 359 -16.80 18.37 -6.12
CA ILE A 359 -16.70 19.39 -5.07
C ILE A 359 -15.23 19.67 -4.78
N PRO A 360 -14.73 20.91 -4.95
CA PRO A 360 -13.36 21.27 -4.59
C PRO A 360 -13.04 20.91 -3.15
N TRP A 361 -11.80 20.49 -2.88
CA TRP A 361 -11.40 20.16 -1.53
C TRP A 361 -9.95 20.52 -1.21
N ALA A 362 -9.69 20.77 0.06
CA ALA A 362 -8.38 20.99 0.64
C ALA A 362 -8.22 20.12 1.89
N PHE A 363 -7.00 20.00 2.41
CA PHE A 363 -6.77 19.20 3.62
C PHE A 363 -5.55 19.68 4.40
N THR A 364 -5.57 19.44 5.71
CA THR A 364 -4.37 19.39 6.55
C THR A 364 -3.93 17.95 6.75
N TYR A 365 -2.65 17.74 6.99
CA TYR A 365 -2.17 16.41 7.38
C TYR A 365 -2.49 16.12 8.84
N GLY A 366 -2.81 14.86 9.13
CA GLY A 366 -2.83 14.32 10.47
C GLY A 366 -1.56 13.54 10.84
N ASN A 367 -1.54 12.95 12.03
CA ASN A 367 -0.40 12.17 12.49
C ASN A 367 -0.35 10.79 11.81
N HIS A 368 -1.50 10.18 11.50
CA HIS A 368 -1.56 8.85 10.88
C HIS A 368 -1.23 8.86 9.38
N ASP A 369 -1.41 9.99 8.70
CA ASP A 369 -1.12 10.09 7.26
C ASP A 369 0.35 9.77 6.91
N THR A 370 1.26 10.04 7.85
CA THR A 370 2.72 9.89 7.64
C THR A 370 3.40 9.09 8.76
N GLU A 371 2.78 7.99 9.19
CA GLU A 371 3.41 7.07 10.16
C GLU A 371 4.80 6.62 9.70
N SER A 372 5.74 6.49 10.64
CA SER A 372 7.15 6.18 10.32
C SER A 372 7.36 4.81 9.67
N TYR A 373 6.41 3.90 9.86
CA TYR A 373 6.39 2.56 9.28
C TYR A 373 5.47 2.45 8.05
N ALA A 374 4.91 3.56 7.58
CA ALA A 374 4.14 3.59 6.34
C ALA A 374 5.05 3.37 5.11
N ALA A 375 4.45 2.88 4.03
CA ALA A 375 5.16 2.49 2.82
C ALA A 375 5.82 3.69 2.11
N SER A 376 5.17 4.85 2.14
CA SER A 376 5.63 6.08 1.51
C SER A 376 5.97 7.16 2.53
N SER A 377 7.04 7.90 2.24
CA SER A 377 7.51 8.97 3.10
C SER A 377 6.66 10.24 2.97
N LYS A 378 6.84 11.18 3.90
CA LYS A 378 6.26 12.54 3.81
C LYS A 378 6.52 13.20 2.45
N LYS A 379 7.73 13.06 1.92
CA LYS A 379 8.12 13.60 0.61
C LYS A 379 7.35 12.94 -0.53
N ASP A 380 7.21 11.62 -0.50
CA ASP A 380 6.50 10.88 -1.55
C ASP A 380 5.01 11.27 -1.58
N LEU A 381 4.40 11.46 -0.41
CA LEU A 381 3.03 11.94 -0.31
C LEU A 381 2.87 13.38 -0.81
N ASN A 382 3.80 14.29 -0.48
CA ASN A 382 3.77 15.65 -1.01
C ASN A 382 3.82 15.66 -2.55
N GLU A 383 4.68 14.84 -3.15
CA GLU A 383 4.73 14.71 -4.61
C GLU A 383 3.45 14.07 -5.19
N LEU A 384 2.88 13.09 -4.49
CA LEU A 384 1.58 12.51 -4.86
C LEU A 384 0.47 13.57 -4.84
N TYR A 385 0.31 14.34 -3.77
CA TYR A 385 -0.71 15.38 -3.68
C TYR A 385 -0.52 16.48 -4.72
N LYS A 386 0.71 16.92 -5.00
CA LYS A 386 1.00 17.83 -6.14
C LYS A 386 0.52 17.24 -7.46
N SER A 387 0.79 15.96 -7.71
CA SER A 387 0.36 15.29 -8.94
C SER A 387 -1.16 15.19 -9.08
N LEU A 388 -1.88 15.13 -7.96
CA LEU A 388 -3.35 15.05 -7.88
C LEU A 388 -4.03 16.43 -7.81
N SER A 389 -3.27 17.51 -7.66
CA SER A 389 -3.79 18.87 -7.42
C SER A 389 -4.46 19.51 -8.65
N TRP A 390 -4.84 20.78 -8.54
CA TRP A 390 -5.76 21.52 -9.40
C TRP A 390 -5.49 21.40 -10.91
N TYR A 391 -4.24 21.52 -11.36
CA TYR A 391 -3.92 21.42 -12.79
C TYR A 391 -4.23 20.05 -13.40
N THR A 392 -4.20 18.99 -12.58
CA THR A 392 -4.51 17.62 -13.02
C THR A 392 -5.97 17.27 -12.79
N SER A 393 -6.51 17.61 -11.61
CA SER A 393 -7.83 17.12 -11.18
C SER A 393 -8.97 18.12 -11.29
N LYS A 394 -8.65 19.43 -11.35
CA LYS A 394 -9.63 20.52 -11.20
C LYS A 394 -10.51 20.38 -9.96
N ASN A 395 -9.95 19.82 -8.88
CA ASN A 395 -10.72 19.44 -7.71
C ASN A 395 -9.93 19.60 -6.40
N LEU A 396 -8.72 19.03 -6.28
CA LEU A 396 -7.88 19.19 -5.09
C LEU A 396 -7.12 20.52 -5.12
N LEU A 397 -7.27 21.33 -4.06
CA LEU A 397 -6.57 22.59 -3.83
C LEU A 397 -5.31 22.38 -3.00
N TYR A 398 -4.33 21.63 -3.51
CA TYR A 398 -3.02 21.48 -2.85
C TYR A 398 -2.01 22.45 -3.47
N PRO A 399 -1.25 23.25 -2.68
CA PRO A 399 -0.30 24.21 -3.23
C PRO A 399 0.85 23.53 -3.98
N TYR A 400 1.17 24.03 -5.17
CA TYR A 400 2.37 23.63 -5.90
C TYR A 400 3.65 24.23 -5.29
N VAL A 401 3.51 25.39 -4.66
CA VAL A 401 4.55 26.10 -3.91
C VAL A 401 4.12 26.15 -2.44
N GLN A 402 4.99 25.65 -1.56
CA GLN A 402 4.80 25.69 -0.10
C GLN A 402 5.66 26.81 0.49
N PRO A 403 5.21 27.48 1.56
CA PRO A 403 6.07 28.40 2.31
C PRO A 403 7.27 27.66 2.89
N ASP A 404 8.41 28.35 3.00
CA ASP A 404 9.66 27.81 3.58
C ASP A 404 9.62 27.85 5.11
N ILE A 405 8.72 27.06 5.68
CA ILE A 405 8.43 26.94 7.12
C ILE A 405 8.23 25.47 7.50
N THR A 406 8.21 25.20 8.79
CA THR A 406 7.91 23.88 9.36
C THR A 406 6.54 23.36 8.92
N GLY A 407 6.44 22.05 8.68
CA GLY A 407 5.21 21.37 8.27
C GLY A 407 5.28 20.78 6.87
N ARG A 408 4.25 20.02 6.50
CA ARG A 408 4.12 19.30 5.22
C ARG A 408 3.19 20.04 4.25
N ASN A 409 2.09 20.61 4.77
CA ASN A 409 1.16 21.46 4.01
C ASN A 409 0.69 22.63 4.88
N ASN A 410 1.20 23.83 4.60
CA ASN A 410 0.67 25.08 5.17
C ASN A 410 0.15 25.93 4.02
N GLN A 411 -1.09 26.36 4.11
CA GLN A 411 -1.80 26.96 2.99
C GLN A 411 -2.74 28.07 3.46
N LEU A 412 -2.75 29.15 2.70
CA LEU A 412 -3.79 30.18 2.72
C LEU A 412 -4.68 29.99 1.48
N ILE A 413 -6.00 29.97 1.71
CA ILE A 413 -7.01 30.10 0.67
C ILE A 413 -7.79 31.38 0.93
N GLU A 414 -7.86 32.25 -0.07
CA GLU A 414 -8.64 33.47 -0.01
C GLU A 414 -10.04 33.20 -0.56
N LEU A 415 -11.08 33.48 0.23
CA LEU A 415 -12.46 33.53 -0.26
C LEU A 415 -12.81 35.00 -0.53
N LYS A 416 -13.11 35.34 -1.78
CA LYS A 416 -13.45 36.69 -2.21
C LYS A 416 -14.89 36.79 -2.69
N ASN A 417 -15.49 37.96 -2.46
CA ASN A 417 -16.75 38.36 -3.06
C ASN A 417 -16.55 38.72 -4.54
N GLN A 418 -17.65 38.82 -5.29
CA GLN A 418 -17.62 39.18 -6.72
C GLN A 418 -17.04 40.58 -6.99
N ASP A 419 -17.08 41.48 -6.01
CA ASP A 419 -16.50 42.82 -6.12
C ASP A 419 -14.98 42.84 -5.84
N GLY A 420 -14.41 41.68 -5.50
CA GLY A 420 -12.99 41.50 -5.21
C GLY A 420 -12.60 41.70 -3.74
N SER A 421 -13.53 42.10 -2.86
CA SER A 421 -13.28 42.19 -1.42
C SER A 421 -13.07 40.81 -0.80
N LEU A 422 -12.20 40.73 0.21
CA LEU A 422 -11.97 39.48 0.95
C LEU A 422 -13.16 39.19 1.88
N ALA A 423 -13.84 38.07 1.64
CA ALA A 423 -14.93 37.59 2.50
C ALA A 423 -14.39 36.79 3.69
N GLN A 424 -13.38 35.95 3.46
CA GLN A 424 -12.77 35.13 4.52
C GLN A 424 -11.38 34.65 4.11
N ALA A 425 -10.42 34.69 5.04
CA ALA A 425 -9.15 33.98 4.90
C ALA A 425 -9.22 32.59 5.57
N LEU A 426 -8.93 31.53 4.81
CA LEU A 426 -8.92 30.15 5.33
C LEU A 426 -7.47 29.67 5.43
N PHE A 427 -7.01 29.46 6.67
CA PHE A 427 -5.67 28.97 6.97
C PHE A 427 -5.71 27.48 7.27
N LEU A 428 -5.05 26.68 6.45
CA LEU A 428 -4.78 25.27 6.72
C LEU A 428 -3.35 25.18 7.24
N ILE A 429 -3.18 24.89 8.52
CA ILE A 429 -1.86 24.87 9.18
C ILE A 429 -1.55 23.43 9.59
N ASP A 430 -0.38 22.93 9.20
CA ASP A 430 0.06 21.60 9.59
C ASP A 430 0.41 21.58 11.09
N SER A 431 -0.38 20.87 11.89
CA SER A 431 -0.09 20.67 13.32
C SER A 431 1.07 19.70 13.59
N ASN A 432 1.79 19.29 12.55
CA ASN A 432 2.84 18.30 12.54
C ASN A 432 2.31 16.92 13.00
N ALA A 433 3.19 16.02 13.45
CA ALA A 433 2.79 14.68 13.86
C ALA A 433 3.37 14.33 15.22
N TYR A 434 4.70 14.17 15.30
CA TYR A 434 5.39 13.78 16.51
C TYR A 434 6.75 14.49 16.62
N THR A 435 7.16 14.86 17.83
CA THR A 435 8.43 15.59 18.12
C THR A 435 9.70 14.75 17.93
N GLY A 436 9.57 13.46 17.59
CA GLY A 436 10.67 12.55 17.34
C GLY A 436 10.21 11.21 16.78
N GLU A 437 11.15 10.27 16.60
CA GLU A 437 10.86 8.91 16.11
C GLU A 437 10.85 7.90 17.28
N GLY A 438 9.88 6.98 17.29
CA GLY A 438 9.87 5.81 18.19
C GLY A 438 8.88 5.86 19.35
N ILE A 439 9.02 4.94 20.31
CA ILE A 439 8.02 4.62 21.36
C ILE A 439 7.80 5.78 22.38
N SER A 440 8.73 6.73 22.43
CA SER A 440 8.68 7.88 23.35
C SER A 440 8.27 9.19 22.66
N SER A 441 7.73 9.11 21.43
CA SER A 441 7.34 10.30 20.68
C SER A 441 6.04 10.91 21.22
N GLU A 442 6.06 12.20 21.51
CA GLU A 442 4.87 12.96 21.90
C GLU A 442 4.30 13.70 20.69
N TYR A 443 3.02 14.06 20.75
CA TYR A 443 2.39 14.89 19.72
C TYR A 443 3.15 16.20 19.57
N ASP A 444 3.47 16.53 18.32
CA ASP A 444 4.13 17.79 17.99
C ASP A 444 3.12 18.96 18.06
N TYR A 445 3.62 20.18 17.90
CA TYR A 445 2.85 21.41 18.02
C TYR A 445 3.04 22.27 16.76
N ILE A 446 2.36 23.41 16.69
CA ILE A 446 2.56 24.40 15.63
C ILE A 446 3.70 25.32 16.05
N HIS A 447 4.77 25.34 15.25
CA HIS A 447 6.05 25.97 15.60
C HIS A 447 6.02 27.49 15.36
N ASP A 448 7.00 28.18 15.94
CA ASP A 448 7.08 29.65 15.92
C ASP A 448 7.14 30.23 14.50
N ASP A 449 7.79 29.54 13.55
CA ASP A 449 7.87 29.96 12.14
C ASP A 449 6.51 29.85 11.41
N GLN A 450 5.71 28.83 11.74
CA GLN A 450 4.34 28.70 11.24
C GLN A 450 3.42 29.79 11.79
N VAL A 451 3.55 30.11 13.09
CA VAL A 451 2.81 31.20 13.74
C VAL A 451 3.19 32.55 13.13
N GLU A 452 4.48 32.79 12.92
CA GLU A 452 4.98 34.02 12.30
C GLU A 452 4.54 34.13 10.84
N TRP A 453 4.52 33.03 10.09
CA TRP A 453 3.96 33.01 8.74
C TRP A 453 2.48 33.38 8.74
N TYR A 454 1.66 32.74 9.58
CA TYR A 454 0.23 33.05 9.71
C TYR A 454 0.01 34.53 10.04
N LYS A 455 0.74 35.06 11.03
CA LYS A 455 0.67 36.48 11.41
C LYS A 455 1.00 37.41 10.24
N ASN A 456 2.07 37.11 9.51
CA ASN A 456 2.49 37.94 8.37
C ASN A 456 1.49 37.89 7.22
N GLN A 457 0.82 36.75 6.99
CA GLN A 457 -0.25 36.66 6.00
C GLN A 457 -1.47 37.49 6.41
N VAL A 458 -1.91 37.41 7.68
CA VAL A 458 -3.03 38.22 8.19
C VAL A 458 -2.71 39.71 8.03
N LEU A 459 -1.55 40.17 8.51
CA LEU A 459 -1.16 41.58 8.42
C LEU A 459 -1.05 42.08 6.98
N ALA A 460 -0.64 41.22 6.04
CA ALA A 460 -0.59 41.57 4.62
C ALA A 460 -2.02 41.73 4.04
N LEU A 461 -2.93 40.82 4.37
CA LEU A 461 -4.34 40.92 3.95
C LEU A 461 -5.03 42.15 4.56
N GLU A 462 -4.74 42.48 5.83
CA GLU A 462 -5.26 43.69 6.47
C GLU A 462 -4.75 44.98 5.82
N ASP A 463 -3.48 45.01 5.39
CA ASP A 463 -2.91 46.15 4.65
C ASP A 463 -3.54 46.29 3.25
N GLU A 464 -3.84 45.16 2.59
CA GLU A 464 -4.49 45.12 1.28
C GLU A 464 -5.96 45.56 1.33
N GLU A 465 -6.73 45.09 2.31
CA GLU A 465 -8.16 45.40 2.46
C GLU A 465 -8.40 46.74 3.20
N GLY A 466 -7.42 47.20 3.99
CA GLY A 466 -7.50 48.43 4.77
C GLY A 466 -8.36 48.33 6.04
N ASP A 467 -8.70 47.12 6.48
CA ASP A 467 -9.44 46.80 7.71
C ASP A 467 -9.01 45.44 8.26
N ILE A 468 -9.45 45.10 9.47
CA ILE A 468 -9.27 43.76 10.05
C ILE A 468 -10.05 42.76 9.21
N VAL A 469 -9.34 41.76 8.68
CA VAL A 469 -9.95 40.72 7.84
C VAL A 469 -10.42 39.54 8.70
N PRO A 470 -11.58 38.94 8.42
CA PRO A 470 -12.01 37.76 9.14
C PRO A 470 -11.25 36.52 8.63
N SER A 471 -10.89 35.62 9.54
CA SER A 471 -10.18 34.38 9.21
C SER A 471 -10.65 33.17 10.01
N MET A 472 -10.40 31.99 9.45
CA MET A 472 -10.63 30.69 10.07
C MET A 472 -9.38 29.82 9.94
N ILE A 473 -9.07 29.05 10.97
CA ILE A 473 -7.90 28.17 11.01
C ILE A 473 -8.36 26.72 11.08
N PHE A 474 -7.76 25.86 10.25
CA PHE A 474 -7.98 24.42 10.21
C PHE A 474 -6.66 23.72 10.55
N ILE A 475 -6.68 22.86 11.57
CA ILE A 475 -5.55 22.08 12.08
C ILE A 475 -6.00 20.65 12.33
N HIS A 476 -5.09 19.71 12.57
CA HIS A 476 -5.49 18.35 12.96
C HIS A 476 -5.42 18.15 14.48
N ILE A 477 -4.22 18.28 15.07
CA ILE A 477 -4.00 18.11 16.51
C ILE A 477 -4.49 19.37 17.24
N PRO A 478 -5.33 19.24 18.30
CA PRO A 478 -5.87 20.37 19.03
C PRO A 478 -4.79 21.15 19.78
N LEU A 479 -4.99 22.47 19.91
CA LEU A 479 -4.18 23.33 20.76
C LEU A 479 -4.47 23.10 22.25
N GLN A 480 -3.60 23.56 23.14
CA GLN A 480 -3.79 23.44 24.60
C GLN A 480 -5.01 24.23 25.11
N GLU A 481 -5.43 25.24 24.36
CA GLU A 481 -6.60 26.05 24.65
C GLU A 481 -7.91 25.27 24.51
N TYR A 482 -7.94 24.20 23.72
CA TYR A 482 -9.09 23.28 23.70
C TYR A 482 -9.25 22.56 25.05
N ALA A 483 -8.14 22.10 25.62
CA ALA A 483 -8.15 21.47 26.95
C ALA A 483 -8.56 22.48 28.02
N THR A 484 -8.01 23.69 27.95
CA THR A 484 -8.32 24.80 28.87
C THR A 484 -9.80 25.17 28.81
N ALA A 485 -10.36 25.35 27.60
CA ALA A 485 -11.76 25.68 27.40
C ALA A 485 -12.68 24.55 27.92
N ALA A 486 -12.33 23.28 27.65
CA ALA A 486 -13.09 22.15 28.16
C ALA A 486 -13.07 22.06 29.69
N ASP A 487 -11.92 22.33 30.34
CA ASP A 487 -11.81 22.35 31.79
C ASP A 487 -12.63 23.49 32.41
N LEU A 488 -12.60 24.69 31.82
CA LEU A 488 -13.42 25.83 32.24
C LEU A 488 -14.92 25.54 32.09
N TYR A 489 -15.33 24.92 30.98
CA TYR A 489 -16.72 24.53 30.73
C TYR A 489 -17.20 23.50 31.77
N ASN A 490 -16.38 22.47 32.05
CA ASN A 490 -16.69 21.47 33.07
C ASN A 490 -16.75 22.07 34.49
N ALA A 491 -16.00 23.15 34.74
CA ALA A 491 -16.05 23.89 35.99
C ALA A 491 -17.24 24.87 36.09
N GLY A 492 -17.99 25.06 35.00
CA GLY A 492 -19.10 26.01 34.93
C GLY A 492 -18.66 27.48 34.90
N SER A 493 -17.49 27.78 34.33
CA SER A 493 -17.01 29.15 34.18
C SER A 493 -17.78 29.90 33.10
N ASP A 494 -18.02 31.19 33.33
CA ASP A 494 -18.57 32.13 32.34
C ASP A 494 -17.51 32.59 31.32
N ASP A 495 -16.24 32.18 31.48
CA ASP A 495 -15.15 32.49 30.54
C ASP A 495 -15.26 31.72 29.20
N VAL A 496 -16.21 30.78 29.10
CA VAL A 496 -16.44 29.98 27.91
C VAL A 496 -17.93 29.95 27.54
N THR A 497 -18.21 30.01 26.24
CA THR A 497 -19.56 29.88 25.71
C THR A 497 -19.71 28.53 25.02
N TYR A 498 -20.67 27.71 25.46
CA TYR A 498 -21.00 26.43 24.82
C TYR A 498 -21.95 26.64 23.64
N TYR A 499 -21.63 26.00 22.51
CA TYR A 499 -22.50 25.98 21.34
C TYR A 499 -23.17 24.62 21.14
N PHE A 500 -22.37 23.56 20.97
CA PHE A 500 -22.88 22.21 20.70
C PHE A 500 -21.85 21.12 21.03
N GLY A 501 -22.27 19.87 20.82
CA GLY A 501 -21.41 18.70 20.90
C GLY A 501 -21.10 18.24 22.31
N SER A 502 -20.16 17.31 22.42
CA SER A 502 -19.74 16.70 23.68
C SER A 502 -18.34 16.12 23.56
N ASN A 503 -17.69 15.89 24.71
CA ASN A 503 -16.43 15.18 24.78
C ASN A 503 -16.61 13.84 25.53
N LYS A 504 -16.65 12.76 24.75
CA LYS A 504 -16.80 11.38 25.23
C LYS A 504 -15.50 10.58 25.18
N GLU A 505 -14.35 11.25 25.05
CA GLU A 505 -13.05 10.59 25.10
C GLU A 505 -12.84 9.87 26.43
N SER A 506 -12.27 8.66 26.33
CA SER A 506 -12.07 7.75 27.46
C SER A 506 -10.68 7.85 28.09
N LYS A 507 -9.74 8.54 27.43
CA LYS A 507 -8.35 8.69 27.87
C LYS A 507 -8.22 9.72 29.01
N VAL A 508 -7.13 9.61 29.79
CA VAL A 508 -6.74 10.61 30.80
C VAL A 508 -6.30 11.88 30.07
N GLY A 509 -6.91 13.03 30.40
CA GLY A 509 -6.75 14.25 29.62
C GLY A 509 -7.54 14.14 28.31
N LYS A 510 -8.85 14.42 28.37
CA LYS A 510 -9.84 14.15 27.30
C LYS A 510 -9.60 14.93 25.99
N VAL A 511 -8.55 15.72 25.92
CA VAL A 511 -8.11 16.48 24.76
C VAL A 511 -6.66 16.08 24.50
N SER A 512 -6.40 15.46 23.35
CA SER A 512 -5.07 14.93 23.01
C SER A 512 -4.17 16.00 22.38
N CYS A 513 -4.03 17.15 23.04
CA CYS A 513 -3.16 18.24 22.57
C CYS A 513 -1.67 17.93 22.82
N SER A 514 -0.79 18.68 22.15
CA SER A 514 0.64 18.64 22.46
C SER A 514 0.93 19.07 23.91
N LYS A 515 2.00 18.52 24.49
CA LYS A 515 2.54 19.02 25.77
C LYS A 515 3.34 20.31 25.60
N TYR A 516 3.76 20.62 24.38
CA TYR A 516 4.49 21.83 24.06
C TYR A 516 3.51 22.94 23.66
N PRO A 517 3.58 24.12 24.28
CA PRO A 517 2.67 25.22 23.97
C PRO A 517 2.99 25.83 22.61
N SER A 518 1.95 26.12 21.82
CA SER A 518 2.07 26.94 20.61
C SER A 518 1.63 28.37 20.90
N LYS A 519 2.24 29.36 20.23
CA LYS A 519 1.83 30.76 20.31
C LYS A 519 0.66 31.11 19.39
N LEU A 520 0.13 30.14 18.63
CA LEU A 520 -0.87 30.37 17.61
C LEU A 520 -2.15 31.03 18.16
N PHE A 521 -2.70 30.49 19.26
CA PHE A 521 -3.93 31.01 19.85
C PHE A 521 -3.77 32.45 20.35
N ASP A 522 -2.71 32.71 21.12
CA ASP A 522 -2.42 34.05 21.62
C ASP A 522 -2.20 35.05 20.48
N THR A 523 -1.50 34.64 19.42
CA THR A 523 -1.29 35.48 18.23
C THR A 523 -2.61 35.76 17.50
N ALA A 524 -3.45 34.75 17.30
CA ALA A 524 -4.76 34.90 16.66
C ALA A 524 -5.66 35.85 17.46
N LYS A 525 -5.65 35.74 18.79
CA LYS A 525 -6.37 36.63 19.70
C LYS A 525 -5.86 38.07 19.65
N GLU A 526 -4.54 38.26 19.59
CA GLU A 526 -3.92 39.59 19.47
C GLU A 526 -4.29 40.30 18.16
N LEU A 527 -4.34 39.55 17.06
CA LEU A 527 -4.71 40.05 15.74
C LEU A 527 -6.21 40.35 15.62
N LYS A 528 -7.06 39.64 16.37
CA LYS A 528 -8.54 39.76 16.32
C LYS A 528 -9.17 39.43 14.96
N SER A 529 -8.38 38.84 14.06
CA SER A 529 -8.82 38.38 12.74
C SER A 529 -9.52 37.03 12.81
N THR A 530 -9.06 36.10 13.65
CA THR A 530 -9.55 34.71 13.62
C THR A 530 -10.79 34.51 14.47
N ASN A 531 -11.86 34.07 13.81
CA ASN A 531 -13.17 33.85 14.41
C ASN A 531 -13.32 32.43 14.95
N ALA A 532 -12.76 31.44 14.24
CA ALA A 532 -12.85 30.03 14.64
C ALA A 532 -11.59 29.25 14.28
N ILE A 533 -11.27 28.27 15.12
CA ILE A 533 -10.25 27.25 14.89
C ILE A 533 -10.94 25.89 14.87
N PHE A 534 -10.63 25.08 13.88
CA PHE A 534 -11.20 23.74 13.68
C PHE A 534 -10.13 22.68 13.83
N CYS A 535 -10.45 21.58 14.52
CA CYS A 535 -9.55 20.43 14.68
C CYS A 535 -10.28 19.08 14.54
N GLY A 536 -9.51 17.99 14.53
CA GLY A 536 -9.97 16.61 14.55
C GLY A 536 -9.30 15.83 15.67
N HIS A 537 -8.71 14.68 15.34
CA HIS A 537 -7.75 13.90 16.16
C HIS A 537 -8.35 13.14 17.36
N ASP A 538 -9.29 13.74 18.09
CA ASP A 538 -10.02 13.06 19.18
C ASP A 538 -11.37 12.57 18.64
N HIS A 539 -11.49 11.27 18.33
CA HIS A 539 -12.59 10.77 17.51
C HIS A 539 -13.97 10.78 18.20
N TYR A 540 -14.02 10.94 19.53
CA TYR A 540 -15.25 11.08 20.33
C TYR A 540 -15.40 12.47 20.95
N ASN A 541 -14.58 13.44 20.56
CA ASN A 541 -14.76 14.83 20.91
C ASN A 541 -15.27 15.59 19.70
N ASN A 542 -16.46 16.17 19.83
CA ASN A 542 -17.07 17.00 18.80
C ASN A 542 -17.60 18.32 19.41
N MET A 543 -17.01 18.74 20.53
CA MET A 543 -17.43 19.93 21.26
C MET A 543 -17.03 21.22 20.53
N SER A 544 -17.90 22.22 20.57
CA SER A 544 -17.62 23.59 20.12
C SER A 544 -17.80 24.56 21.28
N LEU A 545 -16.69 25.18 21.69
CA LEU A 545 -16.64 26.17 22.78
C LEU A 545 -15.99 27.44 22.26
N GLU A 546 -16.51 28.60 22.63
CA GLU A 546 -15.79 29.86 22.44
C GLU A 546 -15.03 30.20 23.71
N TYR A 547 -13.76 30.53 23.53
CA TYR A 547 -12.85 30.93 24.60
C TYR A 547 -12.09 32.16 24.14
N GLN A 548 -12.11 33.23 24.96
CA GLN A 548 -11.45 34.51 24.67
C GLN A 548 -11.78 35.10 23.27
N GLY A 549 -13.02 34.92 22.81
CA GLY A 549 -13.52 35.45 21.54
C GLY A 549 -13.20 34.61 20.29
N ILE A 550 -12.62 33.42 20.45
CA ILE A 550 -12.34 32.49 19.35
C ILE A 550 -13.13 31.20 19.57
N ARG A 551 -13.88 30.78 18.55
CA ARG A 551 -14.66 29.52 18.57
C ARG A 551 -13.76 28.32 18.25
N LEU A 552 -13.50 27.50 19.25
CA LEU A 552 -12.72 26.26 19.18
C LEU A 552 -13.66 25.09 18.89
N THR A 553 -13.59 24.52 17.69
CA THR A 553 -14.55 23.51 17.21
C THR A 553 -13.86 22.22 16.81
N TYR A 554 -14.19 21.12 17.49
CA TYR A 554 -13.89 19.79 16.98
C TYR A 554 -14.86 19.39 15.87
N GLY A 555 -14.32 18.81 14.80
CA GLY A 555 -15.09 18.14 13.77
C GLY A 555 -15.76 16.86 14.28
N MET A 556 -16.90 16.49 13.69
CA MET A 556 -17.43 15.13 13.85
C MET A 556 -16.57 14.15 13.06
N SER A 557 -16.11 13.06 13.70
CA SER A 557 -15.23 12.08 13.06
C SER A 557 -16.00 11.18 12.11
N ILE A 558 -15.41 10.80 10.98
CA ILE A 558 -16.03 9.78 10.09
C ILE A 558 -15.76 8.36 10.61
N ASP A 559 -14.68 8.18 11.36
CA ASP A 559 -14.01 6.93 11.72
C ASP A 559 -14.91 5.68 11.89
N TYR A 560 -14.49 4.61 11.22
CA TYR A 560 -15.01 3.25 11.34
C TYR A 560 -13.92 2.22 11.72
N LEU A 561 -12.65 2.61 11.79
CA LEU A 561 -11.50 1.71 11.79
C LEU A 561 -10.52 1.93 12.94
N ALA A 562 -10.16 3.17 13.28
CA ALA A 562 -8.95 3.42 14.05
C ALA A 562 -9.07 3.04 15.53
N MET A 563 -10.28 3.07 16.09
CA MET A 563 -10.54 2.58 17.46
C MET A 563 -11.36 1.29 17.51
N SER A 564 -11.03 0.43 18.49
CA SER A 564 -11.79 -0.81 18.70
C SER A 564 -13.24 -0.51 19.08
N GLY A 565 -14.17 -0.97 18.25
CA GLY A 565 -15.61 -0.81 18.49
C GLY A 565 -16.25 0.39 17.82
N ILE A 566 -15.47 1.39 17.38
CA ILE A 566 -15.98 2.69 16.87
C ILE A 566 -16.93 2.57 15.67
N ALA A 567 -16.75 1.52 14.86
CA ALA A 567 -17.64 1.19 13.76
C ALA A 567 -19.11 0.98 14.18
N ARG A 568 -19.37 0.70 15.46
CA ARG A 568 -20.72 0.48 16.02
C ARG A 568 -21.28 1.72 16.70
N ASP A 569 -20.44 2.70 16.98
CA ASP A 569 -20.81 3.95 17.61
C ASP A 569 -21.20 4.94 16.50
N THR A 570 -22.25 5.74 16.72
CA THR A 570 -22.81 6.66 15.71
C THR A 570 -22.85 8.11 16.17
N GLU A 571 -22.82 8.38 17.47
CA GLU A 571 -23.01 9.73 18.02
C GLU A 571 -21.88 10.71 17.65
N GLN A 572 -20.68 10.18 17.43
CA GLN A 572 -19.52 10.93 17.00
C GLN A 572 -19.50 11.19 15.48
N ARG A 573 -20.33 10.46 14.71
CA ARG A 573 -20.21 10.38 13.26
C ARG A 573 -21.00 11.45 12.53
N GLY A 574 -20.34 12.17 11.63
CA GLY A 574 -20.96 13.24 10.86
C GLY A 574 -19.93 14.17 10.24
N ALA A 575 -20.33 15.42 10.02
CA ALA A 575 -19.48 16.51 9.59
C ALA A 575 -19.78 17.79 10.38
N THR A 576 -18.97 18.82 10.18
CA THR A 576 -19.26 20.18 10.65
C THR A 576 -19.45 21.08 9.43
N LEU A 577 -20.59 21.76 9.35
CA LEU A 577 -20.89 22.70 8.27
C LEU A 577 -20.61 24.13 8.74
N VAL A 578 -19.85 24.86 7.95
CA VAL A 578 -19.60 26.30 8.12
C VAL A 578 -20.29 27.02 6.97
N THR A 579 -21.13 28.00 7.28
CA THR A 579 -21.80 28.83 6.29
C THR A 579 -21.30 30.26 6.42
N ILE A 580 -20.79 30.84 5.33
CA ILE A 580 -20.33 32.24 5.28
C ILE A 580 -21.36 33.02 4.45
N HIS A 581 -22.02 33.97 5.08
CA HIS A 581 -23.08 34.76 4.47
C HIS A 581 -22.54 35.92 3.62
N ASP A 582 -23.41 36.55 2.84
CA ASP A 582 -23.07 37.72 2.00
C ASP A 582 -22.67 38.96 2.80
N ASP A 583 -23.16 39.10 4.03
CA ASP A 583 -22.85 40.22 4.93
C ASP A 583 -21.59 39.98 5.78
N GLY A 584 -20.91 38.84 5.60
CA GLY A 584 -19.73 38.45 6.36
C GLY A 584 -20.03 37.78 7.70
N GLU A 585 -21.30 37.64 8.08
CA GLU A 585 -21.67 36.76 9.20
C GLU A 585 -21.38 35.30 8.85
N TRP A 586 -21.20 34.48 9.89
CA TRP A 586 -20.89 33.06 9.70
C TRP A 586 -21.59 32.21 10.76
N ASP A 587 -22.01 31.03 10.33
CA ASP A 587 -22.62 30.01 11.17
C ASP A 587 -21.78 28.73 11.17
N ILE A 588 -21.79 28.02 12.29
CA ILE A 588 -21.19 26.69 12.42
C ILE A 588 -22.24 25.77 13.05
N GLU A 589 -22.49 24.64 12.41
CA GLU A 589 -23.40 23.61 12.87
C GLU A 589 -22.84 22.20 12.69
N GLN A 590 -23.32 21.25 13.51
CA GLN A 590 -23.04 19.83 13.32
C GLN A 590 -24.02 19.23 12.33
N VAL A 591 -23.52 18.34 11.49
CA VAL A 591 -24.32 17.51 10.59
C VAL A 591 -24.11 16.05 10.98
N PRO A 592 -24.85 15.53 11.98
CA PRO A 592 -24.72 14.15 12.40
C PRO A 592 -25.18 13.20 11.30
N PHE A 593 -24.46 12.10 11.13
CA PHE A 593 -24.89 11.05 10.21
C PHE A 593 -26.12 10.32 10.75
N GLY A 594 -27.27 10.49 10.09
CA GLY A 594 -28.55 9.89 10.48
C GLY A 594 -28.72 8.45 9.99
N ASN A 595 -29.08 7.52 10.88
CA ASN A 595 -29.34 6.09 10.57
C ASN A 595 -30.54 5.79 9.62
N ASN A 596 -31.19 6.79 9.01
CA ASN A 596 -32.51 6.63 8.38
C ASN A 596 -32.57 6.87 6.85
N SER A 597 -31.44 7.03 6.17
CA SER A 597 -31.38 7.08 4.70
C SER A 597 -31.28 5.66 4.12
N PHE A 598 -32.11 5.36 3.12
CA PHE A 598 -31.88 4.21 2.24
C PHE A 598 -30.51 4.41 1.58
N THR A 599 -29.58 3.48 1.81
CA THR A 599 -28.17 3.70 1.47
C THR A 599 -27.91 3.44 -0.02
N PHE A 600 -27.16 4.35 -0.67
CA PHE A 600 -26.61 4.14 -2.02
C PHE A 600 -25.80 2.83 -2.07
N PHE A 601 -25.12 2.50 -0.97
CA PHE A 601 -24.44 1.22 -0.79
C PHE A 601 -25.34 -0.02 -0.85
N ASP A 602 -26.54 0.01 -0.28
CA ASP A 602 -27.50 -1.10 -0.37
C ASP A 602 -27.96 -1.31 -1.82
N ASP A 603 -28.14 -0.23 -2.57
CA ASP A 603 -28.47 -0.31 -4.00
C ASP A 603 -27.29 -0.82 -4.84
N PHE A 604 -26.05 -0.38 -4.56
CA PHE A 604 -24.84 -0.93 -5.17
C PHE A 604 -24.70 -2.44 -4.92
N LYS A 605 -24.90 -2.90 -3.68
CA LYS A 605 -24.90 -4.34 -3.34
C LYS A 605 -25.98 -5.12 -4.08
N ARG A 606 -27.16 -4.53 -4.30
CA ARG A 606 -28.25 -5.17 -5.06
C ARG A 606 -27.96 -5.21 -6.56
N MET A 607 -27.26 -4.22 -7.10
CA MET A 607 -26.85 -4.20 -8.51
C MET A 607 -25.78 -5.27 -8.79
N GLY A 608 -24.80 -5.44 -7.89
CA GLY A 608 -23.78 -6.49 -8.01
C GLY A 608 -24.27 -7.94 -7.81
N GLN A 609 -25.52 -8.15 -7.40
CA GLN A 609 -26.15 -9.49 -7.31
C GLN A 609 -27.00 -9.85 -8.53
N LYS A 610 -27.10 -8.97 -9.54
CA LYS A 610 -27.92 -9.18 -10.75
C LYS A 610 -27.13 -9.51 -12.03
N GLU A 611 -25.81 -9.62 -11.94
CA GLU A 611 -24.94 -10.19 -12.98
C GLU A 611 -24.46 -11.58 -12.55
#